data_AF-A0AAU6F8S3-F1
#
_entry.id   AF-A0AAU6F8S3-F1
#
_cell.length_a   1.000
_cell.length_b   1.000
_cell.length_c   1.000
_cell.angle_alpha   90.00
_cell.angle_beta   90.00
_cell.angle_gamma   90.00
#
_symmetry.space_group_name_H-M   'P 1'
#
loop_
_entity.id
_entity.type
_entity.pdbx_description
1 polymer ?
#
loop_
_entity_poly.entity_id
_entity_poly.type
_entity_poly.pdbx_seq_one_letter_code
_entity_poly.pdbx_strand_id
1 'polypeptide(L)'
;MIVELAPHLLNWDDVDPARHAFDGASVAQTVRSLGPAQCVPIRPDVPFGDPAMSTWSHGEAERWADAMSYALVQYYGGWTVGWRWSHDEGDFDGGPVGSWCCPRDSITTSEETLVRVEAALREWREWLEYLADWFEAYPLDLTDIEDQRILWERAARNLILQVVDRTGCGSGWHGHCRQVLTWFLHRWGVAPDVARGLVDEAIGGRFHSWTGPDTVVVDDVAEQLALSLQPADGRTRADAPTQDHLQRWLAVRESVPWHEISDSGTDGPVVPLRDGAAEDIRAFDGAIDPARAQGLLSALELLRADAARGARLDFALLSSWHQHLLGTPQPPRFRNSPAFAKGSRERYGIGPNIPARFDTCLAESASDVERPLGLTARAARAYLDVCFFHPFGDGNARSAFLTLVFILAREGVALDGVSLLRRITFEAHTPQDPLILGRYINTHLAETRRRTANSTGLASR
;
A
#
# COMPACT_ATOMS: atom_id res chain seq x y z
N MET A 1 1.03 8.17 -2.97
CA MET A 1 0.23 7.21 -2.20
C MET A 1 0.72 5.77 -2.38
N ILE A 2 1.27 5.16 -1.32
CA ILE A 2 1.49 3.70 -1.23
C ILE A 2 0.13 3.03 -1.03
N VAL A 3 -0.29 2.11 -1.91
CA VAL A 3 -1.63 1.48 -1.84
C VAL A 3 -1.86 0.75 -0.51
N GLU A 4 -0.83 0.12 0.06
CA GLU A 4 -0.90 -0.53 1.38
C GLU A 4 -1.08 0.45 2.55
N LEU A 5 -0.86 1.75 2.32
CA LEU A 5 -1.10 2.82 3.29
C LEU A 5 -2.44 3.52 3.02
N ALA A 6 -3.40 2.85 2.39
CA ALA A 6 -4.75 3.37 2.25
C ALA A 6 -5.66 2.86 3.39
N PRO A 7 -6.30 3.74 4.16
CA PRO A 7 -7.07 3.35 5.35
C PRO A 7 -8.34 2.57 5.01
N HIS A 8 -8.90 2.72 3.81
CA HIS A 8 -10.07 1.96 3.35
C HIS A 8 -9.79 0.44 3.16
N LEU A 9 -8.52 0.01 3.20
CA LEU A 9 -8.14 -1.40 3.11
C LEU A 9 -8.04 -2.10 4.48
N LEU A 10 -8.16 -1.35 5.58
CA LEU A 10 -8.09 -1.89 6.93
C LEU A 10 -9.30 -2.77 7.24
N ASN A 11 -9.06 -3.94 7.81
CA ASN A 11 -10.10 -4.79 8.40
C ASN A 11 -10.10 -4.66 9.93
N TRP A 12 -11.13 -5.18 10.61
CA TRP A 12 -11.23 -5.01 12.06
C TRP A 12 -10.03 -5.57 12.83
N ASP A 13 -9.47 -6.72 12.44
CA ASP A 13 -8.28 -7.27 13.10
C ASP A 13 -7.03 -6.39 12.93
N ASP A 14 -6.98 -5.55 11.89
CA ASP A 14 -5.90 -4.60 11.66
C ASP A 14 -6.00 -3.36 12.56
N VAL A 15 -7.19 -3.06 13.10
CA VAL A 15 -7.48 -1.80 13.82
C VAL A 15 -8.01 -1.99 15.23
N ASP A 16 -8.36 -3.23 15.62
CA ASP A 16 -8.88 -3.56 16.95
C ASP A 16 -7.91 -3.03 18.04
N PRO A 17 -8.33 -2.03 18.84
CA PRO A 17 -7.50 -1.43 19.86
C PRO A 17 -6.92 -2.44 20.86
N ALA A 18 -7.60 -3.57 21.10
CA ALA A 18 -7.14 -4.62 22.01
C ALA A 18 -5.90 -5.37 21.48
N ARG A 19 -5.67 -5.35 20.17
CA ARG A 19 -4.53 -6.00 19.50
C ARG A 19 -3.31 -5.08 19.37
N HIS A 20 -3.48 -3.80 19.65
CA HIS A 20 -2.47 -2.77 19.43
C HIS A 20 -2.27 -1.92 20.68
N ALA A 21 -1.19 -2.19 21.42
CA ALA A 21 -0.81 -1.36 22.54
C ALA A 21 -0.49 0.08 22.10
N PHE A 22 -1.03 1.06 22.80
CA PHE A 22 -0.82 2.48 22.53
C PHE A 22 -0.74 3.26 23.83
N ASP A 23 0.37 3.95 24.04
CA ASP A 23 0.53 4.89 25.15
C ASP A 23 0.30 6.31 24.65
N GLY A 24 -0.87 6.85 25.00
CA GLY A 24 -1.21 8.23 24.72
C GLY A 24 -0.19 9.22 25.28
N ALA A 25 0.49 8.97 26.40
CA ALA A 25 1.44 9.94 26.94
C ALA A 25 2.72 10.06 26.09
N SER A 26 3.14 9.01 25.40
CA SER A 26 4.40 8.98 24.66
C SER A 26 4.30 9.44 23.21
N VAL A 27 3.09 9.61 22.65
CA VAL A 27 2.86 9.89 21.21
C VAL A 27 3.68 11.08 20.72
N ALA A 28 3.65 12.17 21.46
CA ALA A 28 4.41 13.40 21.19
C ALA A 28 5.91 13.13 20.98
N GLN A 29 6.49 12.34 21.87
CA GLN A 29 7.91 11.99 21.83
C GLN A 29 8.19 11.02 20.67
N THR A 30 7.32 10.02 20.48
CA THR A 30 7.45 9.04 19.41
C THR A 30 7.43 9.72 18.05
N VAL A 31 6.42 10.53 17.74
CA VAL A 31 6.29 11.24 16.45
C VAL A 31 7.54 12.06 16.15
N ARG A 32 8.05 12.81 17.14
CA ARG A 32 9.28 13.61 17.00
C ARG A 32 10.55 12.77 16.83
N SER A 33 10.55 11.52 17.29
CA SER A 33 11.68 10.60 17.15
C SER A 33 11.76 9.92 15.78
N LEU A 34 10.67 9.91 15.01
CA LEU A 34 10.63 9.28 13.69
C LEU A 34 11.48 10.09 12.70
N GLY A 35 12.17 9.40 11.79
CA GLY A 35 13.00 10.05 10.77
C GLY A 35 12.30 11.19 10.01
N PRO A 36 11.06 11.01 9.53
CA PRO A 36 10.35 12.06 8.79
C PRO A 36 10.17 13.35 9.58
N ALA A 37 10.18 13.31 10.92
CA ALA A 37 10.09 14.51 11.75
C ALA A 37 11.29 15.45 11.62
N GLN A 38 12.45 14.94 11.18
CA GLN A 38 13.66 15.72 10.99
C GLN A 38 13.70 16.45 9.64
N CYS A 39 12.79 16.12 8.72
CA CYS A 39 12.79 16.61 7.35
C CYS A 39 11.39 17.05 6.88
N VAL A 40 10.65 17.74 7.76
CA VAL A 40 9.36 18.35 7.37
C VAL A 40 9.60 19.35 6.22
N PRO A 41 8.90 19.22 5.08
CA PRO A 41 9.16 20.03 3.91
C PRO A 41 8.72 21.48 4.11
N ILE A 42 9.44 22.41 3.48
CA ILE A 42 9.16 23.84 3.58
C ILE A 42 8.06 24.20 2.60
N ARG A 43 6.93 24.70 3.11
CA ARG A 43 5.82 25.18 2.29
C ARG A 43 6.26 26.39 1.46
N PRO A 44 6.01 26.40 0.12
CA PRO A 44 6.31 27.56 -0.71
C PRO A 44 5.50 28.79 -0.30
N ASP A 45 6.16 29.95 -0.28
CA ASP A 45 5.50 31.25 -0.06
C ASP A 45 4.93 31.78 -1.39
N VAL A 46 3.86 31.13 -1.86
CA VAL A 46 3.16 31.47 -3.10
C VAL A 46 1.64 31.52 -2.89
N PRO A 47 0.89 32.29 -3.69
CA PRO A 47 -0.56 32.33 -3.61
C PRO A 47 -1.20 30.94 -3.81
N PHE A 48 -2.38 30.73 -3.22
CA PHE A 48 -3.08 29.44 -3.22
C PHE A 48 -3.31 28.85 -4.63
N GLY A 49 -3.62 29.69 -5.62
CA GLY A 49 -3.87 29.27 -7.00
C GLY A 49 -2.61 29.06 -7.84
N ASP A 50 -1.41 29.26 -7.27
CA ASP A 50 -0.17 29.11 -8.02
C ASP A 50 0.12 27.62 -8.31
N PRO A 51 0.41 27.24 -9.58
CA PRO A 51 0.78 25.87 -9.92
C PRO A 51 1.96 25.29 -9.13
N ALA A 52 2.84 26.14 -8.59
CA ALA A 52 3.95 25.73 -7.73
C ALA A 52 3.44 25.11 -6.41
N MET A 53 2.33 25.60 -5.85
CA MET A 53 1.71 25.04 -4.65
C MET A 53 1.21 23.61 -4.90
N SER A 54 0.48 23.40 -6.00
CA SER A 54 0.00 22.06 -6.37
C SER A 54 1.15 21.11 -6.67
N THR A 55 2.19 21.59 -7.36
CA THR A 55 3.39 20.79 -7.67
C THR A 55 4.14 20.38 -6.41
N TRP A 56 4.28 21.28 -5.44
CA TRP A 56 4.89 20.98 -4.15
C TRP A 56 4.03 20.00 -3.34
N SER A 57 2.71 20.23 -3.30
CA SER A 57 1.74 19.39 -2.58
C SER A 57 1.79 17.93 -3.06
N HIS A 58 1.63 17.69 -4.36
CA HIS A 58 1.69 16.35 -4.97
C HIS A 58 3.11 15.79 -5.09
N GLY A 59 4.12 16.60 -4.80
CA GLY A 59 5.53 16.25 -4.91
C GLY A 59 6.14 15.94 -3.55
N GLU A 60 6.67 16.97 -2.91
CA GLU A 60 7.45 16.85 -1.67
C GLU A 60 6.56 16.57 -0.46
N ALA A 61 5.44 17.29 -0.34
CA ALA A 61 4.53 17.20 0.80
C ALA A 61 3.85 15.82 0.90
N GLU A 62 3.29 15.30 -0.19
CA GLU A 62 2.69 13.95 -0.23
C GLU A 62 3.74 12.86 0.06
N ARG A 63 4.95 12.97 -0.50
CA ARG A 63 6.03 12.02 -0.23
C ARG A 63 6.44 12.00 1.24
N TRP A 64 6.51 13.16 1.88
CA TRP A 64 6.76 13.26 3.31
C TRP A 64 5.63 12.63 4.13
N ALA A 65 4.37 12.89 3.79
CA ALA A 65 3.22 12.34 4.51
C ALA A 65 3.14 10.80 4.36
N ASP A 66 3.46 10.26 3.18
CA ASP A 66 3.61 8.82 2.93
C ASP A 66 4.76 8.22 3.77
N ALA A 67 5.90 8.92 3.87
CA ALA A 67 7.03 8.50 4.69
C ALA A 67 6.70 8.50 6.20
N MET A 68 5.99 9.54 6.68
CA MET A 68 5.51 9.60 8.06
C MET A 68 4.54 8.46 8.37
N SER A 69 3.60 8.19 7.45
CA SER A 69 2.67 7.06 7.58
C SER A 69 3.40 5.72 7.64
N TYR A 70 4.40 5.52 6.79
CA TYR A 70 5.23 4.32 6.82
C TYR A 70 6.00 4.17 8.14
N ALA A 71 6.60 5.26 8.64
CA ALA A 71 7.33 5.26 9.91
C ALA A 71 6.42 4.94 11.11
N LEU A 72 5.19 5.49 11.12
CA LEU A 72 4.18 5.17 12.12
C LEU A 72 3.77 3.70 12.07
N VAL A 73 3.55 3.14 10.87
CA VAL A 73 3.22 1.72 10.69
C VAL A 73 4.34 0.81 11.19
N GLN A 74 5.60 1.18 10.93
CA GLN A 74 6.75 0.42 11.44
C GLN A 74 6.82 0.43 12.97
N TYR A 75 6.41 1.53 13.61
CA TYR A 75 6.49 1.67 15.07
C TYR A 75 5.28 1.08 15.81
N TYR A 76 4.06 1.43 15.39
CA TYR A 76 2.82 1.10 16.09
C TYR A 76 1.99 0.01 15.40
N GLY A 77 2.30 -0.34 14.15
CA GLY A 77 1.56 -1.32 13.36
C GLY A 77 0.57 -0.72 12.36
N GLY A 78 -0.08 -1.58 11.58
CA GLY A 78 -0.91 -1.20 10.42
C GLY A 78 -2.07 -0.26 10.75
N TRP A 79 -2.65 -0.35 11.94
CA TRP A 79 -3.78 0.50 12.36
C TRP A 79 -3.51 1.99 12.19
N THR A 80 -2.26 2.45 12.31
CA THR A 80 -1.94 3.88 12.28
C THR A 80 -2.22 4.54 10.95
N VAL A 81 -2.36 3.78 9.85
CA VAL A 81 -2.62 4.33 8.50
C VAL A 81 -3.83 5.29 8.47
N GLY A 82 -4.82 5.09 9.35
CA GLY A 82 -5.99 5.96 9.47
C GLY A 82 -5.72 7.39 9.96
N TRP A 83 -4.51 7.72 10.43
CA TRP A 83 -4.19 9.07 10.93
C TRP A 83 -4.38 10.18 9.88
N ARG A 84 -4.27 9.84 8.58
CA ARG A 84 -4.49 10.80 7.46
C ARG A 84 -5.90 10.72 6.90
N TRP A 85 -6.79 9.91 7.46
CA TRP A 85 -8.13 9.75 6.93
C TRP A 85 -9.02 10.91 7.35
N SER A 86 -8.77 12.02 6.67
CA SER A 86 -9.34 13.32 6.91
C SER A 86 -10.83 13.39 6.56
N HIS A 87 -11.54 14.30 7.22
CA HIS A 87 -12.86 14.74 6.76
C HIS A 87 -12.84 15.26 5.31
N ASP A 88 -14.02 15.20 4.69
CA ASP A 88 -14.31 15.81 3.39
C ASP A 88 -13.26 15.47 2.33
N GLU A 89 -12.99 16.36 1.39
CA GLU A 89 -12.03 16.20 0.29
C GLU A 89 -10.55 16.28 0.72
N GLY A 90 -10.24 15.94 1.97
CA GLY A 90 -8.85 15.85 2.42
C GLY A 90 -8.12 14.61 1.87
N ASP A 91 -6.95 14.32 2.43
CA ASP A 91 -5.94 13.36 1.92
C ASP A 91 -6.50 12.03 1.40
N PHE A 92 -7.35 11.35 2.17
CA PHE A 92 -7.95 10.05 1.81
C PHE A 92 -9.48 10.09 1.66
N ASP A 93 -10.07 11.29 1.70
CA ASP A 93 -11.49 11.57 1.55
C ASP A 93 -12.45 10.89 2.57
N GLY A 94 -13.27 11.69 3.26
CA GLY A 94 -14.42 11.21 4.02
C GLY A 94 -14.16 10.37 5.26
N GLY A 95 -12.97 10.48 5.84
CA GLY A 95 -12.62 9.83 7.09
C GLY A 95 -13.01 10.64 8.33
N PRO A 96 -12.76 10.07 9.52
CA PRO A 96 -13.19 10.64 10.79
C PRO A 96 -12.14 11.55 11.44
N VAL A 97 -11.03 11.90 10.79
CA VAL A 97 -9.94 12.68 11.40
C VAL A 97 -10.03 14.16 11.01
N GLY A 98 -10.23 15.06 11.97
CA GLY A 98 -10.32 16.51 11.76
C GLY A 98 -9.00 17.26 11.91
N SER A 99 -8.03 16.69 12.64
CA SER A 99 -6.75 17.34 12.93
C SER A 99 -5.77 17.34 11.73
N TRP A 100 -6.11 16.61 10.66
CA TRP A 100 -5.38 16.56 9.40
C TRP A 100 -6.36 16.76 8.23
N CYS A 101 -6.02 17.64 7.30
CA CYS A 101 -6.79 17.84 6.06
C CYS A 101 -6.07 17.17 4.89
N CYS A 102 -5.11 17.83 4.28
CA CYS A 102 -4.25 17.28 3.23
C CYS A 102 -2.82 17.83 3.36
N PRO A 103 -1.83 17.29 2.61
CA PRO A 103 -0.44 17.78 2.70
C PRO A 103 -0.31 19.28 2.41
N ARG A 104 -1.12 19.83 1.50
CA ARG A 104 -1.12 21.27 1.15
C ARG A 104 -1.43 22.19 2.32
N ASP A 105 -2.44 21.81 3.10
CA ASP A 105 -3.07 22.68 4.10
C ASP A 105 -2.62 22.36 5.53
N SER A 106 -2.09 21.15 5.77
CA SER A 106 -1.68 20.68 7.09
C SER A 106 -0.17 20.87 7.36
N ILE A 107 0.66 20.88 6.31
CA ILE A 107 2.10 21.11 6.45
C ILE A 107 2.39 22.61 6.43
N THR A 108 2.87 23.12 7.55
CA THR A 108 3.23 24.54 7.74
C THR A 108 4.67 24.68 8.22
N THR A 109 4.88 24.94 9.51
CA THR A 109 6.18 24.85 10.16
C THR A 109 6.42 23.43 10.65
N SER A 110 7.68 23.05 10.89
CA SER A 110 7.99 21.70 11.39
C SER A 110 7.24 21.39 12.70
N GLU A 111 7.25 22.32 13.66
CA GLU A 111 6.59 22.12 14.95
C GLU A 111 5.07 21.98 14.83
N GLU A 112 4.41 22.90 14.12
CA GLU A 112 2.96 22.84 13.93
C GLU A 112 2.54 21.58 13.16
N THR A 113 3.32 21.18 12.16
CA THR A 113 3.04 19.97 11.38
C THR A 113 3.09 18.73 12.27
N LEU A 114 4.12 18.60 13.13
CA LEU A 114 4.24 17.45 14.02
C LEU A 114 3.17 17.42 15.12
N VAL A 115 2.73 18.60 15.60
CA VAL A 115 1.58 18.70 16.50
C VAL A 115 0.30 18.20 15.82
N ARG A 116 0.09 18.53 14.53
CA ARG A 116 -1.05 18.01 13.77
C ARG A 116 -0.98 16.49 13.56
N VAL A 117 0.20 15.94 13.24
CA VAL A 117 0.37 14.47 13.13
C VAL A 117 0.02 13.78 14.46
N GLU A 118 0.51 14.31 15.58
CA GLU A 118 0.19 13.79 16.91
C GLU A 118 -1.33 13.82 17.18
N ALA A 119 -1.96 14.98 16.98
CA ALA A 119 -3.39 15.15 17.21
C ALA A 119 -4.21 14.20 16.33
N ALA A 120 -3.87 14.11 15.04
CA ALA A 120 -4.56 13.25 14.08
C ALA A 120 -4.43 11.74 14.42
N LEU A 121 -3.27 11.30 14.90
CA LEU A 121 -3.08 9.91 15.33
C LEU A 121 -3.87 9.59 16.60
N ARG A 122 -3.92 10.50 17.57
CA ARG A 122 -4.73 10.35 18.79
C ARG A 122 -6.21 10.31 18.45
N GLU A 123 -6.64 11.22 17.62
CA GLU A 123 -8.02 11.33 17.16
C GLU A 123 -8.49 10.06 16.44
N TRP A 124 -7.63 9.50 15.59
CA TRP A 124 -7.88 8.21 14.96
C TRP A 124 -7.97 7.08 16.00
N ARG A 125 -7.06 7.05 16.98
CA ARG A 125 -7.08 6.05 18.05
C ARG A 125 -8.34 6.13 18.90
N GLU A 126 -8.73 7.32 19.33
CA GLU A 126 -9.93 7.59 20.12
C GLU A 126 -11.18 7.13 19.38
N TRP A 127 -11.24 7.35 18.06
CA TRP A 127 -12.33 6.84 17.24
C TRP A 127 -12.39 5.30 17.20
N LEU A 128 -11.25 4.62 17.09
CA LEU A 128 -11.20 3.15 17.12
C LEU A 128 -11.60 2.58 18.48
N GLU A 129 -11.15 3.19 19.58
CA GLU A 129 -11.54 2.81 20.94
C GLU A 129 -13.04 3.04 21.17
N TYR A 130 -13.57 4.17 20.71
CA TYR A 130 -15.00 4.45 20.74
C TYR A 130 -15.82 3.40 19.99
N LEU A 131 -15.38 2.98 18.79
CA LEU A 131 -16.04 1.92 18.04
C LEU A 131 -15.97 0.56 18.75
N ALA A 132 -14.82 0.22 19.32
CA ALA A 132 -14.66 -1.02 20.07
C ALA A 132 -15.63 -1.07 21.27
N ASP A 133 -15.72 0.01 22.05
CA ASP A 133 -16.67 0.11 23.16
C ASP A 133 -18.13 -0.03 22.69
N TRP A 134 -18.47 0.55 21.54
CA TRP A 134 -19.80 0.40 20.93
C TRP A 134 -20.09 -1.02 20.45
N PHE A 135 -19.09 -1.70 19.90
CA PHE A 135 -19.24 -3.09 19.47
C PHE A 135 -19.53 -3.97 20.69
N GLU A 136 -18.79 -3.79 21.79
CA GLU A 136 -18.97 -4.57 23.03
C GLU A 136 -20.21 -4.21 23.85
N ALA A 137 -20.79 -3.02 23.67
CA ALA A 137 -21.94 -2.55 24.44
C ALA A 137 -23.17 -3.48 24.32
N TYR A 138 -23.28 -4.22 23.22
CA TYR A 138 -24.31 -5.22 22.98
C TYR A 138 -23.64 -6.49 22.47
N PRO A 139 -23.36 -7.48 23.34
CA PRO A 139 -22.83 -8.76 22.87
C PRO A 139 -23.81 -9.48 21.96
N LEU A 140 -23.37 -9.87 20.77
CA LEU A 140 -24.20 -10.50 19.75
C LEU A 140 -23.70 -11.91 19.41
N ASP A 141 -24.62 -12.79 19.03
CA ASP A 141 -24.33 -14.16 18.61
C ASP A 141 -25.05 -14.47 17.29
N LEU A 142 -24.27 -14.84 16.26
CA LEU A 142 -24.82 -15.23 14.96
C LEU A 142 -25.67 -16.51 15.02
N THR A 143 -25.50 -17.33 16.05
CA THR A 143 -26.33 -18.53 16.23
C THR A 143 -27.72 -18.22 16.80
N ASP A 144 -27.91 -17.01 17.34
CA ASP A 144 -29.12 -16.55 18.04
C ASP A 144 -29.74 -15.31 17.36
N ILE A 145 -29.52 -15.14 16.05
CA ILE A 145 -29.97 -13.97 15.28
C ILE A 145 -31.49 -13.75 15.38
N GLU A 146 -32.28 -14.82 15.43
CA GLU A 146 -33.74 -14.72 15.49
C GLU A 146 -34.20 -13.97 16.76
N ASP A 147 -33.63 -14.32 17.92
CA ASP A 147 -33.96 -13.71 19.21
C ASP A 147 -33.26 -12.35 19.41
N GLN A 148 -32.12 -12.13 18.74
CA GLN A 148 -31.30 -10.93 18.87
C GLN A 148 -31.50 -9.89 17.75
N ARG A 149 -32.43 -10.11 16.82
CA ARG A 149 -32.59 -9.30 15.60
C ARG A 149 -32.70 -7.80 15.86
N ILE A 150 -33.46 -7.42 16.88
CA ILE A 150 -33.65 -6.02 17.29
C ILE A 150 -32.33 -5.40 17.77
N LEU A 151 -31.44 -6.19 18.40
CA LEU A 151 -30.13 -5.71 18.85
C LEU A 151 -29.18 -5.48 17.67
N TRP A 152 -29.18 -6.39 16.68
CA TRP A 152 -28.42 -6.23 15.43
C TRP A 152 -28.82 -4.96 14.68
N GLU A 153 -30.13 -4.76 14.49
CA GLU A 153 -30.68 -3.57 13.85
C GLU A 153 -30.29 -2.30 14.61
N ARG A 154 -30.52 -2.25 15.92
CA ARG A 154 -30.21 -1.07 16.75
C ARG A 154 -28.72 -0.75 16.77
N ALA A 155 -27.86 -1.75 16.83
CA ALA A 155 -26.42 -1.57 16.79
C ALA A 155 -25.98 -0.97 15.44
N ALA A 156 -26.43 -1.56 14.33
CA ALA A 156 -26.14 -1.03 12.99
C ALA A 156 -26.65 0.40 12.80
N ARG A 157 -27.89 0.67 13.20
CA ARG A 157 -28.51 2.00 13.17
C ARG A 157 -27.68 3.03 13.95
N ASN A 158 -27.29 2.70 15.18
CA ASN A 158 -26.53 3.60 16.02
C ASN A 158 -25.14 3.86 15.43
N LEU A 159 -24.47 2.84 14.89
CA LEU A 159 -23.17 3.00 14.23
C LEU A 159 -23.26 3.94 13.02
N ILE A 160 -24.30 3.82 12.19
CA ILE A 160 -24.52 4.76 11.07
C ILE A 160 -24.61 6.20 11.58
N LEU A 161 -25.39 6.43 12.65
CA LEU A 161 -25.54 7.75 13.24
C LEU A 161 -24.24 8.28 13.84
N GLN A 162 -23.43 7.43 14.48
CA GLN A 162 -22.13 7.84 15.00
C GLN A 162 -21.16 8.20 13.89
N VAL A 163 -21.16 7.47 12.77
CA VAL A 163 -20.32 7.82 11.62
C VAL A 163 -20.78 9.13 10.99
N VAL A 164 -22.10 9.34 10.85
CA VAL A 164 -22.69 10.58 10.36
C VAL A 164 -22.26 11.78 11.20
N ASP A 165 -22.42 11.69 12.53
CA ASP A 165 -22.00 12.74 13.46
C ASP A 165 -20.49 12.98 13.38
N ARG A 166 -19.72 11.88 13.39
CA ARG A 166 -18.26 11.95 13.41
C ARG A 166 -17.67 12.54 12.15
N THR A 167 -18.28 12.32 10.98
CA THR A 167 -17.74 12.75 9.68
C THR A 167 -18.38 14.04 9.16
N GLY A 168 -19.51 14.46 9.74
CA GLY A 168 -20.28 15.61 9.27
C GLY A 168 -20.96 15.40 7.91
N CYS A 169 -21.04 14.16 7.42
CA CYS A 169 -21.60 13.80 6.11
C CYS A 169 -20.92 14.47 4.92
N GLY A 170 -19.61 14.73 5.04
CA GLY A 170 -18.78 15.35 4.01
C GLY A 170 -18.65 14.59 2.69
N SER A 171 -17.64 14.93 1.89
CA SER A 171 -17.24 14.02 0.81
C SER A 171 -16.86 12.65 1.38
N GLY A 172 -17.10 11.56 0.62
CA GLY A 172 -16.60 10.22 0.93
C GLY A 172 -17.14 9.50 2.18
N TRP A 173 -17.88 10.17 3.08
CA TRP A 173 -18.23 9.65 4.43
C TRP A 173 -18.87 8.26 4.44
N HIS A 174 -19.70 7.99 3.43
CA HIS A 174 -20.42 6.74 3.28
C HIS A 174 -19.49 5.55 2.98
N GLY A 175 -18.28 5.79 2.46
CA GLY A 175 -17.21 4.80 2.37
C GLY A 175 -16.71 4.35 3.74
N HIS A 176 -16.48 5.29 4.66
CA HIS A 176 -16.15 4.97 6.05
C HIS A 176 -17.30 4.28 6.77
N CYS A 177 -18.55 4.72 6.53
CA CYS A 177 -19.74 4.07 7.09
C CYS A 177 -19.85 2.59 6.68
N ARG A 178 -19.64 2.28 5.40
CA ARG A 178 -19.55 0.89 4.90
C ARG A 178 -18.48 0.10 5.64
N GLN A 179 -17.31 0.71 5.85
CA GLN A 179 -16.19 0.04 6.51
C GLN A 179 -16.50 -0.26 7.98
N VAL A 180 -17.06 0.69 8.73
CA VAL A 180 -17.45 0.50 10.14
C VAL A 180 -18.52 -0.59 10.30
N LEU A 181 -19.53 -0.62 9.42
CA LEU A 181 -20.53 -1.69 9.43
C LEU A 181 -19.91 -3.05 9.10
N THR A 182 -18.97 -3.09 8.16
CA THR A 182 -18.23 -4.32 7.84
C THR A 182 -17.40 -4.80 9.03
N TRP A 183 -16.73 -3.88 9.74
CA TRP A 183 -15.97 -4.20 10.95
C TRP A 183 -16.86 -4.71 12.09
N PHE A 184 -18.02 -4.09 12.29
CA PHE A 184 -19.01 -4.53 13.27
C PHE A 184 -19.46 -5.98 13.02
N LEU A 185 -19.82 -6.30 11.77
CA LEU A 185 -20.19 -7.67 11.41
C LEU A 185 -19.02 -8.65 11.58
N HIS A 186 -17.81 -8.24 11.19
CA HIS A 186 -16.61 -9.07 11.35
C HIS A 186 -16.31 -9.35 12.84
N ARG A 187 -16.43 -8.35 13.71
CA ARG A 187 -16.25 -8.50 15.16
C ARG A 187 -17.16 -9.59 15.76
N TRP A 188 -18.37 -9.70 15.24
CA TRP A 188 -19.37 -10.67 15.66
C TRP A 188 -19.39 -11.97 14.82
N GLY A 189 -18.33 -12.22 14.06
CA GLY A 189 -18.06 -13.51 13.45
C GLY A 189 -18.53 -13.68 12.02
N VAL A 190 -19.09 -12.65 11.37
CA VAL A 190 -19.43 -12.71 9.94
C VAL A 190 -18.16 -12.69 9.11
N ALA A 191 -18.04 -13.57 8.12
CA ALA A 191 -16.87 -13.60 7.26
C ALA A 191 -16.67 -12.25 6.52
N PRO A 192 -15.45 -11.67 6.43
CA PRO A 192 -15.23 -10.32 5.89
C PRO A 192 -15.81 -10.05 4.50
N ASP A 193 -15.69 -11.01 3.58
CA ASP A 193 -16.23 -10.86 2.22
C ASP A 193 -17.76 -10.89 2.19
N VAL A 194 -18.38 -11.69 3.09
CA VAL A 194 -19.83 -11.76 3.25
C VAL A 194 -20.34 -10.46 3.88
N ALA A 195 -19.69 -10.00 4.94
CA ALA A 195 -20.02 -8.73 5.61
C ALA A 195 -20.02 -7.56 4.62
N ARG A 196 -18.99 -7.45 3.77
CA ARG A 196 -18.92 -6.42 2.73
C ARG A 196 -20.11 -6.50 1.76
N GLY A 197 -20.41 -7.70 1.26
CA GLY A 197 -21.54 -7.91 0.35
C GLY A 197 -22.88 -7.53 0.96
N LEU A 198 -23.13 -7.94 2.22
CA LEU A 198 -24.34 -7.60 2.96
C LEU A 198 -24.49 -6.10 3.17
N VAL A 199 -23.41 -5.41 3.54
CA VAL A 199 -23.40 -3.96 3.76
C VAL A 199 -23.61 -3.19 2.44
N ASP A 200 -22.97 -3.61 1.36
CA ASP A 200 -23.13 -2.98 0.04
C ASP A 200 -24.58 -3.12 -0.47
N GLU A 201 -25.17 -4.30 -0.32
CA GLU A 201 -26.58 -4.56 -0.66
C GLU A 201 -27.54 -3.77 0.24
N ALA A 202 -27.28 -3.75 1.55
CA ALA A 202 -28.08 -2.98 2.50
C ALA A 202 -28.03 -1.48 2.20
N ILE A 203 -26.86 -0.91 1.92
CA ILE A 203 -26.79 0.53 1.60
C ILE A 203 -27.37 0.81 0.21
N GLY A 204 -27.13 -0.06 -0.78
CA GLY A 204 -27.75 0.03 -2.11
C GLY A 204 -27.46 1.34 -2.85
N GLY A 205 -26.36 2.02 -2.50
CA GLY A 205 -26.02 3.34 -3.05
C GLY A 205 -26.86 4.52 -2.54
N ARG A 206 -27.67 4.34 -1.48
CA ARG A 206 -28.57 5.36 -0.92
C ARG A 206 -27.87 6.45 -0.09
N PHE A 207 -26.61 6.25 0.26
CA PHE A 207 -25.79 7.26 0.96
C PHE A 207 -24.95 8.05 -0.04
N HIS A 208 -24.91 9.37 0.13
CA HIS A 208 -24.29 10.30 -0.81
C HIS A 208 -23.38 11.30 -0.09
N SER A 209 -22.33 11.76 -0.77
CA SER A 209 -21.46 12.84 -0.29
C SER A 209 -22.25 14.13 -0.02
N TRP A 210 -21.81 14.91 0.96
CA TRP A 210 -22.34 16.23 1.32
C TRP A 210 -23.81 16.25 1.79
N THR A 211 -24.39 15.09 2.07
CA THR A 211 -25.79 14.98 2.48
C THR A 211 -25.93 13.84 3.48
N GLY A 212 -26.44 14.16 4.66
CA GLY A 212 -26.82 13.15 5.66
C GLY A 212 -28.06 12.39 5.22
N PRO A 213 -28.14 11.07 5.48
CA PRO A 213 -29.32 10.28 5.15
C PRO A 213 -30.49 10.67 6.05
N ASP A 214 -31.71 10.63 5.51
CA ASP A 214 -32.91 10.74 6.31
C ASP A 214 -33.02 9.58 7.30
N THR A 215 -33.66 9.80 8.45
CA THR A 215 -33.80 8.77 9.50
C THR A 215 -34.46 7.50 8.98
N VAL A 216 -35.43 7.62 8.07
CA VAL A 216 -36.11 6.48 7.44
C VAL A 216 -35.12 5.64 6.62
N VAL A 217 -34.19 6.28 5.91
CA VAL A 217 -33.17 5.55 5.14
C VAL A 217 -32.20 4.83 6.08
N VAL A 218 -31.83 5.46 7.20
CA VAL A 218 -30.97 4.82 8.21
C VAL A 218 -31.66 3.60 8.83
N ASP A 219 -32.94 3.74 9.20
CA ASP A 219 -33.74 2.67 9.78
C ASP A 219 -33.90 1.50 8.78
N ASP A 220 -34.25 1.79 7.52
CA ASP A 220 -34.38 0.79 6.46
C ASP A 220 -33.06 0.03 6.20
N VAL A 221 -31.92 0.73 6.17
CA VAL A 221 -30.60 0.11 5.95
C VAL A 221 -30.27 -0.83 7.12
N ALA A 222 -30.51 -0.39 8.35
CA ALA A 222 -30.25 -1.19 9.54
C ALA A 222 -31.15 -2.42 9.63
N GLU A 223 -32.44 -2.26 9.32
CA GLU A 223 -33.41 -3.37 9.26
C GLU A 223 -33.00 -4.36 8.17
N GLN A 224 -32.73 -3.89 6.95
CA GLN A 224 -32.33 -4.76 5.83
C GLN A 224 -31.05 -5.53 6.17
N LEU A 225 -30.06 -4.88 6.80
CA LEU A 225 -28.84 -5.56 7.22
C LEU A 225 -29.13 -6.67 8.23
N ALA A 226 -29.94 -6.40 9.26
CA ALA A 226 -30.32 -7.39 10.26
C ALA A 226 -31.17 -8.54 9.71
N LEU A 227 -32.05 -8.26 8.73
CA LEU A 227 -32.88 -9.27 8.06
C LEU A 227 -32.08 -10.20 7.15
N SER A 228 -31.01 -9.69 6.53
CA SER A 228 -30.17 -10.45 5.60
C SER A 228 -29.17 -11.38 6.28
N LEU A 229 -28.89 -11.19 7.58
CA LEU A 229 -27.97 -12.03 8.34
C LEU A 229 -28.53 -13.46 8.52
N GLN A 230 -27.65 -14.44 8.33
CA GLN A 230 -27.93 -15.86 8.52
C GLN A 230 -26.85 -16.51 9.40
N PRO A 231 -27.19 -17.53 10.21
CA PRO A 231 -26.19 -18.25 11.01
C PRO A 231 -25.07 -18.88 10.17
N ALA A 232 -25.32 -19.16 8.89
CA ALA A 232 -24.34 -19.69 7.96
C ALA A 232 -23.27 -18.66 7.54
N ASP A 233 -23.50 -17.37 7.73
CA ASP A 233 -22.60 -16.29 7.33
C ASP A 233 -21.30 -16.27 8.16
N GLY A 234 -21.35 -16.88 9.35
CA GLY A 234 -20.19 -17.08 10.21
C GLY A 234 -19.29 -18.26 9.82
N ARG A 235 -19.68 -19.05 8.81
CA ARG A 235 -18.80 -20.10 8.25
C ARG A 235 -17.67 -19.43 7.48
N THR A 236 -16.64 -19.03 8.22
CA THR A 236 -15.38 -18.63 7.65
C THR A 236 -14.86 -19.78 6.82
N ARG A 237 -14.22 -19.45 5.70
CA ARG A 237 -13.35 -20.33 4.92
C ARG A 237 -12.09 -20.76 5.73
N ALA A 238 -12.18 -20.81 7.06
CA ALA A 238 -11.12 -21.18 8.01
C ALA A 238 -10.86 -22.71 8.01
N ASP A 239 -11.84 -23.51 7.57
CA ASP A 239 -11.66 -24.95 7.30
C ASP A 239 -11.06 -25.23 5.91
N ALA A 240 -10.89 -24.22 5.06
CA ALA A 240 -10.15 -24.38 3.82
C ALA A 240 -8.64 -24.33 4.12
N PRO A 241 -7.82 -25.21 3.53
CA PRO A 241 -6.39 -25.21 3.76
C PRO A 241 -5.79 -23.82 3.52
N THR A 242 -4.97 -23.34 4.46
CA THR A 242 -4.41 -21.99 4.41
C THR A 242 -3.79 -21.74 3.05
N GLN A 243 -4.36 -20.76 2.39
CA GLN A 243 -4.15 -20.45 1.01
C GLN A 243 -2.68 -20.10 0.71
N ASP A 244 -1.92 -20.96 0.00
CA ASP A 244 -0.54 -20.64 -0.41
C ASP A 244 -0.53 -19.72 -1.63
N HIS A 245 -0.17 -18.46 -1.40
CA HIS A 245 -0.14 -17.43 -2.42
C HIS A 245 1.05 -17.60 -3.37
N LEU A 246 2.14 -18.25 -2.95
CA LEU A 246 3.25 -18.58 -3.85
C LEU A 246 2.80 -19.61 -4.90
N GLN A 247 2.03 -20.62 -4.50
CA GLN A 247 1.48 -21.60 -5.45
C GLN A 247 0.53 -20.95 -6.46
N ARG A 248 -0.31 -20.01 -6.01
CA ARG A 248 -1.15 -19.24 -6.95
C ARG A 248 -0.36 -18.36 -7.88
N TRP A 249 0.62 -17.64 -7.36
CA TRP A 249 1.50 -16.84 -8.21
C TRP A 249 2.11 -17.70 -9.31
N LEU A 250 2.64 -18.87 -8.97
CA LEU A 250 3.25 -19.77 -9.94
C LEU A 250 2.26 -20.22 -11.03
N ALA A 251 1.01 -20.54 -10.66
CA ALA A 251 -0.03 -20.87 -11.62
C ALA A 251 -0.41 -19.67 -12.51
N VAL A 252 -0.58 -18.48 -11.92
CA VAL A 252 -0.86 -17.24 -12.66
C VAL A 252 0.28 -16.92 -13.62
N ARG A 253 1.52 -16.95 -13.12
CA ARG A 253 2.76 -16.69 -13.87
C ARG A 253 2.89 -17.52 -15.14
N GLU A 254 2.48 -18.79 -15.09
CA GLU A 254 2.48 -19.71 -16.24
C GLU A 254 1.36 -19.38 -17.25
N SER A 255 0.24 -18.84 -16.79
CA SER A 255 -0.92 -18.51 -17.63
C SER A 255 -0.88 -17.14 -18.30
N VAL A 256 -0.10 -16.20 -17.76
CA VAL A 256 -0.06 -14.80 -18.24
C VAL A 256 0.49 -14.76 -19.68
N PRO A 257 -0.19 -14.06 -20.61
CA PRO A 257 0.28 -13.90 -21.98
C PRO A 257 1.36 -12.82 -22.06
N TRP A 258 2.55 -13.09 -21.50
CA TRP A 258 3.66 -12.14 -21.40
C TRP A 258 4.09 -11.51 -22.75
N HIS A 259 3.84 -12.22 -23.84
CA HIS A 259 4.15 -11.79 -25.21
C HIS A 259 3.21 -10.67 -25.72
N GLU A 260 2.05 -10.46 -25.10
CA GLU A 260 1.11 -9.39 -25.45
C GLU A 260 1.52 -8.02 -24.87
N ILE A 261 2.50 -7.98 -23.96
CA ILE A 261 3.03 -6.74 -23.41
C ILE A 261 3.93 -6.10 -24.48
N SER A 262 3.37 -5.16 -25.25
CA SER A 262 4.12 -4.43 -26.26
C SER A 262 5.23 -3.59 -25.63
N ASP A 263 6.47 -3.77 -26.09
CA ASP A 263 7.51 -2.77 -25.84
C ASP A 263 7.22 -1.51 -26.66
N SER A 264 7.39 -0.33 -26.06
CA SER A 264 7.30 0.93 -26.80
C SER A 264 8.33 0.90 -27.92
N GLY A 265 7.87 0.77 -29.17
CA GLY A 265 8.62 0.44 -30.40
C GLY A 265 9.73 1.40 -30.85
N THR A 266 10.43 2.02 -29.89
CA THR A 266 11.74 2.64 -30.05
C THR A 266 12.73 1.73 -29.33
N ASP A 267 13.61 1.06 -30.06
CA ASP A 267 14.61 0.19 -29.45
C ASP A 267 15.85 0.98 -29.05
N GLY A 268 16.46 0.57 -27.94
CA GLY A 268 17.80 0.99 -27.55
C GLY A 268 17.95 1.65 -26.18
N PRO A 269 19.22 1.86 -25.74
CA PRO A 269 19.58 2.45 -24.47
C PRO A 269 18.96 3.84 -24.26
N VAL A 270 18.68 4.17 -23.01
CA VAL A 270 18.15 5.49 -22.62
C VAL A 270 18.82 5.93 -21.33
N VAL A 271 19.55 7.04 -21.41
CA VAL A 271 20.09 7.74 -20.24
C VAL A 271 19.11 8.89 -19.93
N PRO A 272 18.39 8.83 -18.80
CA PRO A 272 17.43 9.87 -18.43
C PRO A 272 18.15 11.16 -18.02
N LEU A 273 17.43 12.28 -18.11
CA LEU A 273 17.89 13.58 -17.58
C LEU A 273 18.12 13.56 -16.06
N ARG A 274 17.37 12.69 -15.36
CA ARG A 274 17.37 12.54 -13.92
C ARG A 274 17.43 11.07 -13.56
N ASP A 275 18.15 10.75 -12.51
CA ASP A 275 18.19 9.39 -11.99
C ASP A 275 17.00 9.16 -11.07
N GLY A 276 15.86 8.76 -11.66
CA GLY A 276 14.61 8.61 -10.92
C GLY A 276 14.71 7.64 -9.75
N ALA A 277 15.53 6.59 -9.88
CA ALA A 277 15.77 5.64 -8.79
C ALA A 277 16.53 6.30 -7.63
N ALA A 278 17.67 6.95 -7.92
CA ALA A 278 18.47 7.58 -6.87
C ALA A 278 17.76 8.78 -6.23
N GLU A 279 17.03 9.59 -7.01
CA GLU A 279 16.22 10.70 -6.50
C GLU A 279 15.10 10.21 -5.58
N ASP A 280 14.38 9.15 -5.96
CA ASP A 280 13.32 8.58 -5.13
C ASP A 280 13.85 8.00 -3.81
N ILE A 281 14.99 7.29 -3.85
CA ILE A 281 15.65 6.76 -2.65
C ILE A 281 16.04 7.89 -1.69
N ARG A 282 16.68 8.95 -2.20
CA ARG A 282 17.09 10.09 -1.36
C ARG A 282 15.88 10.79 -0.75
N ALA A 283 14.81 10.97 -1.52
CA ALA A 283 13.63 11.68 -1.06
C ALA A 283 12.79 10.86 -0.07
N PHE A 284 12.47 9.61 -0.39
CA PHE A 284 11.55 8.81 0.41
C PHE A 284 12.26 7.98 1.48
N ASP A 285 13.22 7.14 1.10
CA ASP A 285 13.96 6.34 2.08
C ASP A 285 14.82 7.22 2.98
N GLY A 286 15.36 8.34 2.45
CA GLY A 286 16.14 9.31 3.23
C GLY A 286 15.31 10.06 4.26
N ALA A 287 14.04 10.32 3.96
CA ALA A 287 13.10 10.88 4.94
C ALA A 287 12.78 9.87 6.05
N ILE A 288 12.71 8.57 5.74
CA ILE A 288 12.44 7.53 6.75
C ILE A 288 13.66 7.31 7.65
N ASP A 289 14.83 7.07 7.04
CA ASP A 289 16.09 6.81 7.72
C ASP A 289 17.27 7.05 6.75
N PRO A 290 18.18 8.01 7.04
CA PRO A 290 19.36 8.25 6.22
C PRO A 290 20.25 7.00 6.00
N ALA A 291 20.38 6.12 6.99
CA ALA A 291 21.18 4.90 6.86
C ALA A 291 20.53 3.91 5.89
N ARG A 292 19.20 3.76 5.96
CA ARG A 292 18.41 2.99 4.99
C ARG A 292 18.60 3.52 3.57
N ALA A 293 18.53 4.83 3.37
CA ALA A 293 18.74 5.44 2.06
C ALA A 293 20.15 5.17 1.53
N GLN A 294 21.16 5.31 2.38
CA GLN A 294 22.55 5.03 2.02
C GLN A 294 22.75 3.57 1.62
N GLY A 295 22.17 2.62 2.37
CA GLY A 295 22.22 1.19 2.04
C GLY A 295 21.58 0.88 0.69
N LEU A 296 20.42 1.48 0.39
CA LEU A 296 19.70 1.31 -0.88
C LEU A 296 20.43 1.99 -2.06
N LEU A 297 21.11 3.12 -1.84
CA LEU A 297 21.99 3.75 -2.84
C LEU A 297 23.23 2.90 -3.13
N SER A 298 23.88 2.35 -2.10
CA SER A 298 25.02 1.44 -2.29
C SER A 298 24.61 0.16 -3.02
N ALA A 299 23.43 -0.39 -2.72
CA ALA A 299 22.86 -1.52 -3.45
C ALA A 299 22.59 -1.16 -4.92
N LEU A 300 22.07 0.04 -5.20
CA LEU A 300 21.81 0.53 -6.55
C LEU A 300 23.12 0.68 -7.37
N GLU A 301 24.19 1.18 -6.75
CA GLU A 301 25.51 1.27 -7.38
C GLU A 301 26.09 -0.10 -7.71
N LEU A 302 26.07 -1.03 -6.75
CA LEU A 302 26.54 -2.40 -6.95
C LEU A 302 25.76 -3.11 -8.06
N LEU A 303 24.43 -3.00 -8.02
CA LEU A 303 23.53 -3.51 -9.05
C LEU A 303 23.87 -2.99 -10.46
N ARG A 304 24.18 -1.71 -10.59
CA ARG A 304 24.54 -1.12 -11.90
C ARG A 304 25.88 -1.64 -12.40
N ALA A 305 26.85 -1.81 -11.50
CA ALA A 305 28.12 -2.46 -11.82
C ALA A 305 27.88 -3.92 -12.27
N ASP A 306 27.00 -4.64 -11.58
CA ASP A 306 26.61 -6.02 -11.92
C ASP A 306 25.87 -6.13 -13.26
N ALA A 307 25.01 -5.16 -13.58
CA ALA A 307 24.36 -5.08 -14.87
C ALA A 307 25.37 -4.84 -16.00
N ALA A 308 26.30 -3.91 -15.81
CA ALA A 308 27.33 -3.55 -16.80
C ALA A 308 28.29 -4.71 -17.12
N ARG A 309 28.65 -5.53 -16.12
CA ARG A 309 29.46 -6.76 -16.32
C ARG A 309 28.67 -7.95 -16.88
N GLY A 310 27.37 -7.82 -17.04
CA GLY A 310 26.48 -8.89 -17.47
C GLY A 310 26.38 -10.06 -16.50
N ALA A 311 26.29 -9.77 -15.20
CA ALA A 311 26.00 -10.78 -14.19
C ALA A 311 24.69 -11.51 -14.50
N ARG A 312 24.62 -12.79 -14.14
CA ARG A 312 23.38 -13.57 -14.19
C ARG A 312 22.52 -13.20 -12.98
N LEU A 313 21.23 -12.97 -13.20
CA LEU A 313 20.27 -12.77 -12.11
C LEU A 313 19.97 -14.10 -11.43
N ASP A 314 20.33 -14.22 -10.16
CA ASP A 314 20.04 -15.34 -9.26
C ASP A 314 19.89 -14.84 -7.82
N PHE A 315 19.52 -15.73 -6.90
CA PHE A 315 19.35 -15.40 -5.49
C PHE A 315 20.64 -14.90 -4.83
N ALA A 316 21.81 -15.42 -5.23
CA ALA A 316 23.08 -15.00 -4.66
C ALA A 316 23.37 -13.52 -4.98
N LEU A 317 23.08 -13.11 -6.22
CA LEU A 317 23.18 -11.71 -6.64
C LEU A 317 22.16 -10.83 -5.91
N LEU A 318 20.90 -11.28 -5.78
CA LEU A 318 19.91 -10.53 -5.00
C LEU A 318 20.33 -10.38 -3.54
N SER A 319 20.86 -11.44 -2.94
CA SER A 319 21.32 -11.46 -1.55
C SER A 319 22.49 -10.50 -1.33
N SER A 320 23.42 -10.36 -2.28
CA SER A 320 24.52 -9.38 -2.18
C SER A 320 24.01 -7.94 -2.17
N TRP A 321 23.02 -7.60 -3.00
CA TRP A 321 22.38 -6.28 -2.95
C TRP A 321 21.59 -6.10 -1.65
N HIS A 322 20.86 -7.14 -1.24
CA HIS A 322 20.04 -7.14 -0.02
C HIS A 322 20.88 -6.97 1.25
N GLN A 323 22.13 -7.41 1.25
CA GLN A 323 23.09 -7.15 2.32
C GLN A 323 23.16 -5.65 2.65
N HIS A 324 23.31 -4.81 1.62
CA HIS A 324 23.37 -3.36 1.76
C HIS A 324 22.03 -2.78 2.19
N LEU A 325 20.90 -3.36 1.74
CA LEU A 325 19.56 -2.91 2.14
C LEU A 325 19.30 -3.05 3.64
N LEU A 326 19.81 -4.12 4.25
CA LEU A 326 19.64 -4.40 5.67
C LEU A 326 20.82 -3.92 6.52
N GLY A 327 21.88 -3.38 5.91
CA GLY A 327 23.11 -3.03 6.62
C GLY A 327 23.77 -4.22 7.32
N THR A 328 23.64 -5.42 6.76
CA THR A 328 24.10 -6.66 7.41
C THR A 328 25.56 -6.98 7.06
N PRO A 329 26.31 -7.65 7.97
CA PRO A 329 27.72 -7.97 7.73
C PRO A 329 27.93 -9.05 6.66
N GLN A 330 26.90 -9.86 6.37
CA GLN A 330 26.94 -10.94 5.38
C GLN A 330 25.65 -10.97 4.58
N PRO A 331 25.67 -11.45 3.33
CA PRO A 331 24.46 -11.63 2.53
C PRO A 331 23.42 -12.51 3.27
N PRO A 332 22.15 -12.07 3.37
CA PRO A 332 21.11 -12.82 4.06
C PRO A 332 20.79 -14.12 3.32
N ARG A 333 20.48 -15.17 4.09
CA ARG A 333 20.08 -16.47 3.56
C ARG A 333 18.62 -16.43 3.10
N PHE A 334 18.28 -17.34 2.19
CA PHE A 334 16.88 -17.58 1.83
C PHE A 334 16.10 -17.98 3.08
N ARG A 335 14.89 -17.45 3.25
CA ARG A 335 14.05 -17.75 4.42
C ARG A 335 13.85 -19.26 4.61
N ASN A 336 13.78 -19.68 5.88
CA ASN A 336 13.58 -21.08 6.26
C ASN A 336 12.16 -21.37 6.78
N SER A 337 11.32 -20.34 6.91
CA SER A 337 9.92 -20.42 7.32
C SER A 337 9.01 -19.82 6.25
N PRO A 338 7.70 -20.11 6.29
CA PRO A 338 6.72 -19.37 5.51
C PRO A 338 6.85 -17.86 5.74
N ALA A 339 6.67 -17.07 4.68
CA ALA A 339 6.61 -15.62 4.76
C ALA A 339 5.17 -15.13 4.69
N PHE A 340 4.93 -13.96 5.27
CA PHE A 340 3.63 -13.31 5.29
C PHE A 340 3.77 -11.86 4.83
N ALA A 341 2.81 -11.38 4.06
CA ALA A 341 2.77 -10.01 3.59
C ALA A 341 1.37 -9.42 3.67
N LYS A 342 1.28 -8.10 3.47
CA LYS A 342 0.02 -7.33 3.41
C LYS A 342 -0.84 -7.48 4.67
N GLY A 343 -0.24 -7.37 5.86
CA GLY A 343 -0.95 -7.57 7.12
C GLY A 343 -1.36 -9.02 7.34
N SER A 344 -0.50 -9.97 6.98
CA SER A 344 -0.75 -11.42 7.07
C SER A 344 -1.85 -11.97 6.14
N ARG A 345 -2.42 -11.15 5.24
CA ARG A 345 -3.41 -11.57 4.25
C ARG A 345 -2.83 -12.51 3.20
N GLU A 346 -1.55 -12.37 2.88
CA GLU A 346 -0.85 -13.28 1.97
C GLU A 346 0.16 -14.13 2.72
N ARG A 347 0.13 -15.44 2.46
CA ARG A 347 1.07 -16.44 2.97
C ARG A 347 1.83 -17.06 1.80
N TYR A 348 3.15 -17.06 1.87
CA TYR A 348 4.03 -17.71 0.90
C TYR A 348 4.69 -18.95 1.52
N GLY A 349 4.34 -20.12 1.02
CA GLY A 349 4.88 -21.40 1.49
C GLY A 349 6.41 -21.49 1.35
N ILE A 350 7.00 -22.43 2.08
CA ILE A 350 8.41 -22.80 1.95
C ILE A 350 8.52 -24.31 1.78
N GLY A 351 9.45 -24.74 0.95
CA GLY A 351 9.77 -26.15 0.71
C GLY A 351 11.20 -26.27 0.16
N PRO A 352 11.80 -27.48 0.19
CA PRO A 352 13.21 -27.68 -0.16
C PRO A 352 13.55 -27.25 -1.60
N ASN A 353 12.58 -27.31 -2.52
CA ASN A 353 12.78 -26.96 -3.93
C ASN A 353 12.53 -25.47 -4.23
N ILE A 354 12.02 -24.69 -3.28
CA ILE A 354 11.64 -23.29 -3.53
C ILE A 354 12.84 -22.42 -3.92
N PRO A 355 14.02 -22.50 -3.27
CA PRO A 355 15.19 -21.73 -3.69
C PRO A 355 15.62 -22.03 -5.15
N ALA A 356 15.69 -23.31 -5.52
CA ALA A 356 16.07 -23.71 -6.87
C ALA A 356 15.02 -23.28 -7.92
N ARG A 357 13.73 -23.34 -7.56
CA ARG A 357 12.65 -22.85 -8.43
C ARG A 357 12.73 -21.34 -8.59
N PHE A 358 13.08 -20.60 -7.53
CA PHE A 358 13.27 -19.16 -7.59
C PHE A 358 14.39 -18.78 -8.57
N ASP A 359 15.56 -19.40 -8.48
CA ASP A 359 16.67 -19.16 -9.41
C ASP A 359 16.29 -19.48 -10.87
N THR A 360 15.47 -20.53 -11.08
CA THR A 360 14.93 -20.86 -12.40
C THR A 360 14.04 -19.72 -12.91
N CYS A 361 13.11 -19.25 -12.08
CA CYS A 361 12.22 -18.15 -12.44
C CYS A 361 12.97 -16.85 -12.75
N LEU A 362 14.00 -16.50 -11.97
CA LEU A 362 14.86 -15.34 -12.22
C LEU A 362 15.65 -15.46 -13.52
N ALA A 363 16.14 -16.66 -13.84
CA ALA A 363 16.91 -16.90 -15.06
C ALA A 363 16.06 -16.72 -16.33
N GLU A 364 14.76 -16.99 -16.28
CA GLU A 364 13.81 -16.77 -17.38
C GLU A 364 13.58 -15.27 -17.71
N SER A 365 14.12 -14.35 -16.92
CA SER A 365 14.10 -12.90 -17.20
C SER A 365 15.29 -12.44 -18.04
N ALA A 366 16.23 -13.33 -18.37
CA ALA A 366 17.27 -13.07 -19.35
C ALA A 366 16.68 -12.89 -20.76
N SER A 367 17.40 -12.20 -21.64
CA SER A 367 17.04 -12.14 -23.05
C SER A 367 17.24 -13.52 -23.67
N ASP A 368 16.19 -14.07 -24.27
CA ASP A 368 16.19 -15.36 -24.95
C ASP A 368 15.91 -15.16 -26.43
N VAL A 369 16.80 -15.66 -27.28
CA VAL A 369 16.68 -15.56 -28.74
C VAL A 369 15.60 -16.49 -29.27
N GLU A 370 15.32 -17.60 -28.59
CA GLU A 370 14.32 -18.59 -29.02
C GLU A 370 12.89 -18.17 -28.64
N ARG A 371 12.73 -17.43 -27.54
CA ARG A 371 11.45 -16.92 -27.06
C ARG A 371 11.59 -15.47 -26.57
N PRO A 372 11.68 -14.49 -27.48
CA PRO A 372 11.93 -13.11 -27.09
C PRO A 372 10.71 -12.56 -26.34
N LEU A 373 10.90 -12.32 -25.05
CA LEU A 373 9.99 -11.48 -24.26
C LEU A 373 10.51 -10.04 -24.27
N GLY A 374 9.57 -9.11 -24.39
CA GLY A 374 9.88 -7.69 -24.32
C GLY A 374 10.56 -7.31 -23.00
N LEU A 375 11.40 -6.27 -23.02
CA LEU A 375 12.14 -5.79 -21.85
C LEU A 375 11.20 -5.51 -20.67
N THR A 376 10.07 -4.85 -20.94
CA THR A 376 9.09 -4.48 -19.91
C THR A 376 8.42 -5.71 -19.30
N ALA A 377 8.13 -6.74 -20.11
CA ALA A 377 7.62 -8.02 -19.65
C ALA A 377 8.63 -8.77 -18.78
N ARG A 378 9.90 -8.84 -19.20
CA ARG A 378 10.97 -9.48 -18.43
C ARG A 378 11.18 -8.81 -17.07
N ALA A 379 11.18 -7.48 -17.04
CA ALA A 379 11.35 -6.69 -15.82
C ALA A 379 10.15 -6.87 -14.86
N ALA A 380 8.92 -6.82 -15.38
CA ALA A 380 7.70 -7.06 -14.60
C ALA A 380 7.67 -8.47 -13.99
N ARG A 381 8.03 -9.48 -14.79
CA ARG A 381 8.08 -10.88 -14.35
C ARG A 381 9.08 -11.09 -13.22
N ALA A 382 10.30 -10.56 -13.37
CA ALA A 382 11.35 -10.65 -12.35
C ALA A 382 10.94 -9.94 -11.05
N TYR A 383 10.35 -8.75 -11.15
CA TYR A 383 9.83 -7.99 -10.01
C TYR A 383 8.81 -8.81 -9.21
N LEU A 384 7.80 -9.36 -9.89
CA LEU A 384 6.74 -10.13 -9.25
C LEU A 384 7.24 -11.46 -8.68
N ASP A 385 8.20 -12.10 -9.34
CA ASP A 385 8.87 -13.29 -8.81
C ASP A 385 9.52 -12.98 -7.45
N VAL A 386 10.23 -11.85 -7.30
CA VAL A 386 10.79 -11.46 -6.00
C VAL A 386 9.70 -11.17 -4.97
N CYS A 387 8.65 -10.43 -5.36
CA CYS A 387 7.54 -10.10 -4.46
C CYS A 387 6.84 -11.34 -3.89
N PHE A 388 6.55 -12.35 -4.72
CA PHE A 388 5.71 -13.48 -4.34
C PHE A 388 6.50 -14.72 -3.89
N PHE A 389 7.76 -14.89 -4.30
CA PHE A 389 8.64 -15.85 -3.61
C PHE A 389 9.00 -15.35 -2.21
N HIS A 390 9.07 -14.03 -2.04
CA HIS A 390 9.32 -13.35 -0.78
C HIS A 390 10.56 -13.91 -0.08
N PRO A 391 11.74 -13.91 -0.73
CA PRO A 391 12.89 -14.72 -0.32
C PRO A 391 13.54 -14.28 1.01
N PHE A 392 13.31 -13.05 1.45
CA PHE A 392 13.90 -12.46 2.66
C PHE A 392 12.86 -12.24 3.77
N GLY A 393 13.32 -12.04 5.01
CA GLY A 393 12.44 -11.74 6.15
C GLY A 393 11.89 -10.31 6.17
N ASP A 394 12.58 -9.37 5.52
CA ASP A 394 12.16 -7.98 5.30
C ASP A 394 12.71 -7.51 3.95
N GLY A 395 12.25 -6.36 3.45
CA GLY A 395 12.87 -5.66 2.33
C GLY A 395 12.58 -6.27 0.96
N ASN A 396 11.67 -7.25 0.85
CA ASN A 396 11.35 -7.90 -0.42
C ASN A 396 10.87 -6.91 -1.49
N ALA A 397 10.04 -5.93 -1.13
CA ALA A 397 9.61 -4.89 -2.09
C ALA A 397 10.77 -4.01 -2.59
N ARG A 398 11.73 -3.66 -1.71
CA ARG A 398 12.96 -2.94 -2.09
C ARG A 398 13.85 -3.81 -2.98
N SER A 399 13.96 -5.10 -2.66
CA SER A 399 14.69 -6.08 -3.48
C SER A 399 14.06 -6.24 -4.86
N ALA A 400 12.74 -6.36 -4.95
CA ALA A 400 12.00 -6.47 -6.20
C ALA A 400 12.18 -5.23 -7.08
N PHE A 401 12.13 -4.04 -6.46
CA PHE A 401 12.43 -2.78 -7.15
C PHE A 401 13.85 -2.79 -7.74
N LEU A 402 14.87 -3.19 -6.96
CA LEU A 402 16.22 -3.33 -7.49
C LEU A 402 16.26 -4.35 -8.65
N THR A 403 15.65 -5.51 -8.51
CA THR A 403 15.58 -6.51 -9.59
C THR A 403 15.01 -5.95 -10.90
N LEU A 404 13.94 -5.15 -10.82
CA LEU A 404 13.38 -4.45 -11.98
C LEU A 404 14.43 -3.51 -12.61
N VAL A 405 15.06 -2.66 -11.78
CA VAL A 405 16.08 -1.71 -12.24
C VAL A 405 17.30 -2.43 -12.85
N PHE A 406 17.69 -3.59 -12.32
CA PHE A 406 18.77 -4.40 -12.88
C PHE A 406 18.46 -4.86 -14.30
N ILE A 407 17.25 -5.38 -14.54
CA ILE A 407 16.85 -5.83 -15.88
C ILE A 407 16.85 -4.68 -16.88
N LEU A 408 16.41 -3.49 -16.48
CA LEU A 408 16.50 -2.29 -17.34
C LEU A 408 17.96 -1.87 -17.58
N ALA A 409 18.78 -1.84 -16.52
CA ALA A 409 20.19 -1.45 -16.62
C ALA A 409 21.02 -2.41 -17.49
N ARG A 410 20.66 -3.70 -17.54
CA ARG A 410 21.27 -4.70 -18.43
C ARG A 410 21.12 -4.35 -19.91
N GLU A 411 20.06 -3.62 -20.28
CA GLU A 411 19.81 -3.13 -21.65
C GLU A 411 20.21 -1.65 -21.82
N GLY A 412 20.95 -1.06 -20.87
CA GLY A 412 21.35 0.34 -20.91
C GLY A 412 20.18 1.32 -20.72
N VAL A 413 19.11 0.90 -20.03
CA VAL A 413 17.93 1.72 -19.76
C VAL A 413 17.91 2.14 -18.30
N ALA A 414 17.71 3.44 -18.05
CA ALA A 414 17.33 3.98 -16.75
C ALA A 414 16.09 4.88 -16.89
N LEU A 415 15.29 4.97 -15.83
CA LEU A 415 14.03 5.71 -15.81
C LEU A 415 14.18 7.07 -15.12
N ASP A 416 13.49 8.09 -15.62
CA ASP A 416 13.49 9.43 -15.01
C ASP A 416 12.60 9.53 -13.76
N GLY A 417 11.66 8.61 -13.60
CA GLY A 417 10.69 8.60 -12.52
C GLY A 417 10.23 7.18 -12.22
N VAL A 418 10.27 6.80 -10.94
CA VAL A 418 9.96 5.44 -10.47
C VAL A 418 8.95 5.40 -9.32
N SER A 419 8.38 6.55 -8.96
CA SER A 419 7.52 6.68 -7.78
C SER A 419 6.40 5.63 -7.82
N LEU A 420 5.59 5.60 -8.88
CA LEU A 420 4.47 4.67 -9.00
C LEU A 420 4.90 3.18 -8.92
N LEU A 421 6.02 2.80 -9.51
CA LEU A 421 6.55 1.42 -9.48
C LEU A 421 6.87 0.93 -8.05
N ARG A 422 7.09 1.85 -7.13
CA ARG A 422 7.45 1.56 -5.74
C ARG A 422 6.30 1.78 -4.76
N ARG A 423 5.16 2.27 -5.23
CA ARG A 423 3.97 2.60 -4.41
C ARG A 423 2.74 1.75 -4.75
N ILE A 424 2.82 0.95 -5.81
CA ILE A 424 1.79 0.00 -6.19
C ILE A 424 2.04 -1.38 -5.57
N THR A 425 0.96 -2.09 -5.26
CA THR A 425 0.97 -3.47 -4.76
C THR A 425 0.15 -4.34 -5.71
N PHE A 426 0.58 -5.58 -5.92
CA PHE A 426 -0.08 -6.56 -6.79
C PHE A 426 -0.47 -7.81 -6.02
N GLU A 427 -1.53 -8.48 -6.42
CA GLU A 427 -2.08 -9.68 -5.80
C GLU A 427 -1.63 -10.95 -6.50
N ALA A 428 -1.26 -11.97 -5.72
CA ALA A 428 -0.69 -13.20 -6.24
C ALA A 428 -1.68 -14.03 -7.11
N HIS A 429 -2.96 -13.68 -7.12
CA HIS A 429 -4.03 -14.43 -7.74
C HIS A 429 -4.73 -13.71 -8.90
N THR A 430 -4.30 -12.49 -9.24
CA THR A 430 -4.94 -11.63 -10.23
C THR A 430 -4.15 -11.67 -11.55
N PRO A 431 -4.64 -12.35 -12.61
CA PRO A 431 -3.89 -12.49 -13.87
C PRO A 431 -3.68 -11.19 -14.64
N GLN A 432 -4.45 -10.14 -14.34
CA GLN A 432 -4.34 -8.83 -14.96
C GLN A 432 -3.17 -8.01 -14.41
N ASP A 433 -2.81 -8.21 -13.13
CA ASP A 433 -1.78 -7.44 -12.43
C ASP A 433 -0.41 -7.44 -13.14
N PRO A 434 0.11 -8.59 -13.62
CA PRO A 434 1.34 -8.62 -14.39
C PRO A 434 1.31 -7.78 -15.67
N LEU A 435 0.18 -7.77 -16.37
CA LEU A 435 -0.01 -6.99 -17.60
C LEU A 435 -0.12 -5.50 -17.28
N ILE A 436 -0.72 -5.13 -16.15
CA ILE A 436 -0.79 -3.75 -15.67
C ILE A 436 0.62 -3.25 -15.31
N LEU A 437 1.41 -4.03 -14.57
CA LEU A 437 2.79 -3.67 -14.24
C LEU A 437 3.65 -3.48 -15.50
N GLY A 438 3.58 -4.42 -16.45
CA GLY A 438 4.31 -4.31 -17.72
C GLY A 438 3.95 -3.03 -18.47
N ARG A 439 2.66 -2.70 -18.54
CA ARG A 439 2.18 -1.44 -19.15
C ARG A 439 2.69 -0.21 -18.41
N TYR A 440 2.69 -0.20 -17.07
CA TYR A 440 3.22 0.92 -16.30
C TYR A 440 4.71 1.15 -16.55
N ILE A 441 5.52 0.08 -16.54
CA ILE A 441 6.95 0.19 -16.87
C ILE A 441 7.12 0.77 -18.27
N ASN A 442 6.32 0.31 -19.24
CA ASN A 442 6.36 0.82 -20.60
C ASN A 442 6.00 2.32 -20.70
N THR A 443 4.98 2.76 -19.97
CA THR A 443 4.61 4.18 -19.90
C THR A 443 5.74 5.04 -19.34
N HIS A 444 6.38 4.61 -18.25
CA HIS A 444 7.52 5.32 -17.66
C HIS A 444 8.73 5.36 -18.60
N LEU A 445 9.01 4.27 -19.32
CA LEU A 445 10.06 4.22 -20.32
C LEU A 445 9.78 5.17 -21.50
N ALA A 446 8.56 5.18 -22.02
CA ALA A 446 8.16 6.06 -23.11
C ALA A 446 8.20 7.55 -22.69
N GLU A 447 7.79 7.88 -21.47
CA GLU A 447 7.91 9.24 -20.92
C GLU A 447 9.38 9.66 -20.77
N THR A 448 10.22 8.78 -20.24
CA THR A 448 11.67 9.02 -20.10
C THR A 448 12.31 9.32 -21.46
N ARG A 449 11.97 8.54 -22.49
CA ARG A 449 12.45 8.77 -23.86
C ARG A 449 11.99 10.10 -24.42
N ARG A 450 10.70 10.44 -24.26
CA ARG A 450 10.14 11.72 -24.73
C ARG A 450 10.83 12.92 -24.09
N ARG A 451 11.03 12.91 -22.77
CA ARG A 451 11.72 13.99 -22.06
C ARG A 451 13.17 14.15 -22.48
N THR A 452 13.87 13.02 -22.64
CA THR A 452 15.26 13.02 -23.12
C THR A 452 15.36 13.61 -24.54
N ALA A 453 14.50 13.17 -25.47
CA ALA A 453 14.47 13.69 -26.84
C ALA A 453 14.17 15.20 -26.90
N ASN A 454 13.19 15.68 -26.12
CA ASN A 454 12.85 17.10 -26.06
C ASN A 454 14.01 17.96 -25.55
N SER A 455 14.79 17.47 -24.59
CA SER A 455 15.97 18.19 -24.09
C SER A 455 17.09 18.29 -25.12
N THR A 456 17.36 17.21 -25.86
CA THR A 456 18.38 17.21 -26.93
C THR A 456 17.98 18.09 -28.11
N GLY A 457 16.67 18.22 -28.39
CA GLY A 457 16.14 19.12 -29.41
C GLY A 457 16.22 20.60 -29.01
N LEU A 458 16.12 20.92 -27.71
CA LEU A 458 16.33 22.28 -27.20
C LEU A 458 17.81 22.70 -27.20
N ALA A 459 18.73 21.76 -26.97
CA ALA A 459 20.18 22.03 -27.00
C ALA A 459 20.77 22.18 -28.42
N SER A 460 19.98 21.84 -29.45
CA SER A 460 20.38 21.90 -30.87
C SER A 460 19.83 23.13 -31.60
N ARG A 461 19.21 24.07 -30.87
CA ARG A 461 18.77 25.40 -31.35
C ARG A 461 19.50 26.47 -30.56
#